data_AF-A0A7H9BQE1-F1
#
_entry.id   AF-A0A7H9BQE1-F1
#
_cell.length_a   1.000
_cell.length_b   1.000
_cell.length_c   1.000
_cell.angle_alpha   90.00
_cell.angle_beta   90.00
_cell.angle_gamma   90.00
#
_symmetry.space_group_name_H-M   'P 1'
#
loop_
_entity.id
_entity.type
_entity.pdbx_description
1 polymer ?
#
loop_
_entity_poly.entity_id
_entity_poly.type
_entity_poly.pdbx_seq_one_letter_code
_entity_poly.pdbx_strand_id
1 'polypeptide(L)'
;MRAIVLGVVAAVMLAGCEKPVEEMGYAEMQALAKEIEQRCTDLGLKPGTPQHQECRYVEAQKEIYTRRANKIRRQEFGEAMQQASQNYQQSIAIQQSRQINCTHRPAVGWGSATTTCY
;
A
#
# COMPACT_ATOMS: atom_id res chain seq x y z
N MET A 1 18.77 17.52 -4.88
CA MET A 1 18.94 16.17 -4.28
C MET A 1 17.70 15.67 -3.55
N ARG A 2 17.04 16.45 -2.66
CA ARG A 2 15.81 16.03 -1.94
C ARG A 2 14.64 15.60 -2.85
N ALA A 3 14.44 16.27 -3.99
CA ALA A 3 13.36 15.95 -4.92
C ALA A 3 13.55 14.62 -5.66
N ILE A 4 14.81 14.18 -5.87
CA ILE A 4 15.11 12.92 -6.59
C ILE A 4 14.85 11.73 -5.67
N VAL A 5 15.15 11.86 -4.38
CA VAL A 5 14.90 10.81 -3.38
C VAL A 5 13.40 10.52 -3.22
N LEU A 6 12.55 11.57 -3.26
CA LEU A 6 11.09 11.43 -3.21
C LEU A 6 10.51 10.70 -4.43
N GLY A 7 11.08 10.91 -5.62
CA GLY A 7 10.64 10.22 -6.85
C GLY A 7 10.98 8.72 -6.86
N VAL A 8 12.14 8.34 -6.33
CA VAL A 8 12.57 6.92 -6.29
C VAL A 8 11.71 6.10 -5.33
N VAL A 9 11.32 6.66 -4.18
CA VAL A 9 10.45 5.97 -3.21
C VAL A 9 9.06 5.69 -3.79
N ALA A 10 8.50 6.63 -4.56
CA ALA A 10 7.21 6.44 -5.23
C ALA A 10 7.27 5.34 -6.31
N ALA A 11 8.36 5.25 -7.06
CA ALA A 11 8.55 4.22 -8.09
C ALA A 11 8.70 2.81 -7.49
N VAL A 12 9.36 2.67 -6.33
CA VAL A 12 9.51 1.37 -5.64
C VAL A 12 8.16 0.84 -5.13
N MET A 13 7.23 1.71 -4.75
CA MET A 13 5.89 1.28 -4.32
C MET A 13 5.00 0.77 -5.46
N LEU A 14 5.27 1.16 -6.71
CA LEU A 14 4.52 0.72 -7.89
C LEU A 14 4.97 -0.64 -8.43
N ALA A 15 6.17 -1.11 -8.07
CA ALA A 15 6.72 -2.40 -8.52
C ALA A 15 6.01 -3.63 -7.91
N GLY A 16 5.10 -3.45 -6.96
CA GLY A 16 4.41 -4.55 -6.26
C GLY A 16 3.05 -4.97 -6.82
N CYS A 17 2.66 -4.48 -8.01
CA CYS A 17 1.36 -4.81 -8.59
C CYS A 17 1.37 -6.16 -9.33
N GLU A 18 1.71 -7.24 -8.62
CA GLU A 18 1.57 -8.58 -9.16
C GLU A 18 0.09 -8.99 -9.21
N LYS A 19 -0.35 -9.45 -10.38
CA LYS A 19 -1.68 -10.03 -10.57
C LYS A 19 -1.73 -11.41 -9.92
N PRO A 20 -2.86 -11.79 -9.30
CA PRO A 20 -3.06 -13.14 -8.82
C PRO A 20 -3.09 -14.13 -10.00
N VAL A 21 -2.74 -15.38 -9.73
CA VAL A 21 -2.52 -16.40 -10.78
C VAL A 21 -3.80 -16.64 -11.59
N GLU A 22 -4.95 -16.52 -10.93
CA GLU A 22 -6.28 -16.68 -11.53
C GLU A 22 -6.64 -15.57 -12.54
N GLU A 23 -5.95 -14.42 -12.48
CA GLU A 23 -6.18 -13.27 -13.37
C GLU A 23 -5.11 -13.17 -14.47
N MET A 24 -4.16 -14.12 -14.54
CA MET A 24 -3.11 -14.12 -15.55
C MET A 24 -3.57 -14.70 -16.89
N GLY A 25 -3.12 -14.08 -17.98
CA GLY A 25 -3.29 -14.64 -19.32
C GLY A 25 -2.36 -15.83 -19.59
N TYR A 26 -2.62 -16.58 -20.67
CA TYR A 26 -1.81 -17.75 -21.05
C TYR A 26 -0.30 -17.44 -21.19
N ALA A 27 0.04 -16.32 -21.82
CA ALA A 27 1.43 -15.90 -22.01
C ALA A 27 2.12 -15.54 -20.67
N GLU A 28 1.39 -14.91 -19.75
CA GLU A 28 1.89 -14.55 -18.41
C GLU A 28 2.12 -15.82 -17.57
N MET A 29 1.19 -16.79 -17.64
CA MET A 29 1.36 -18.09 -17.01
C MET A 29 2.56 -18.86 -17.55
N GLN A 30 2.80 -18.81 -18.87
CA GLN A 30 3.94 -19.47 -19.48
C GLN A 30 5.27 -18.83 -19.05
N ALA A 31 5.31 -17.50 -18.93
CA ALA A 31 6.47 -16.79 -18.41
C ALA A 31 6.76 -17.19 -16.95
N LEU A 32 5.71 -17.22 -16.11
CA LEU A 32 5.85 -17.63 -14.72
C LEU A 32 6.34 -19.08 -14.57
N ALA A 33 5.82 -19.99 -15.39
CA ALA A 33 6.26 -21.39 -15.38
C ALA A 33 7.75 -21.53 -15.74
N LYS A 34 8.23 -20.75 -16.72
CA LYS A 34 9.66 -20.71 -17.07
C LYS A 34 10.52 -20.16 -15.93
N GLU A 35 10.04 -19.13 -15.25
CA GLU A 35 10.76 -18.56 -14.11
C GLU A 35 10.88 -19.57 -12.96
N ILE A 36 9.80 -20.29 -12.65
CA ILE A 36 9.80 -21.35 -11.63
C ILE A 36 10.75 -22.49 -12.02
N GLU A 37 10.75 -22.88 -13.30
CA GLU A 37 11.69 -23.88 -13.81
C GLU A 37 13.14 -23.41 -13.65
N GLN A 38 13.44 -22.16 -13.99
CA GLN A 38 14.76 -21.57 -13.80
C GLN A 38 15.20 -21.57 -12.33
N ARG A 39 14.34 -21.17 -11.39
CA ARG A 39 14.65 -21.22 -9.95
C ARG A 39 15.05 -22.62 -9.50
N CYS A 40 14.32 -23.65 -9.94
CA CYS A 40 14.65 -25.03 -9.59
C CYS A 40 15.96 -25.50 -10.22
N THR A 41 16.27 -25.09 -11.45
CA THR A 41 17.57 -25.39 -12.06
C THR A 41 18.72 -24.65 -11.39
N ASP A 42 18.50 -23.42 -10.93
CA ASP A 42 19.50 -22.59 -10.24
C ASP A 42 19.85 -23.18 -8.86
N LEU A 43 18.92 -23.91 -8.24
CA LEU A 43 19.16 -24.73 -7.05
C LEU A 43 19.98 -26.00 -7.34
N GLY A 44 20.38 -26.23 -8.60
CA GLY A 44 21.17 -27.38 -9.04
C GLY A 44 20.35 -28.65 -9.27
N LEU A 45 19.01 -28.56 -9.28
CA LEU A 45 18.15 -29.72 -9.54
C LEU A 45 18.13 -30.03 -11.04
N LYS A 46 18.42 -31.28 -11.40
CA LYS A 46 18.42 -31.70 -12.81
C LYS A 46 16.97 -31.75 -13.34
N PRO A 47 16.69 -31.16 -14.52
CA PRO A 47 15.39 -31.28 -15.15
C PRO A 47 14.97 -32.74 -15.33
N GLY A 48 13.68 -33.01 -15.08
CA GLY A 48 13.11 -34.35 -15.24
C GLY A 48 13.31 -35.30 -14.06
N THR A 49 14.08 -34.95 -13.02
CA THR A 49 14.14 -35.75 -11.79
C THR A 49 12.89 -35.55 -10.93
N PRO A 50 12.54 -36.52 -10.06
CA PRO A 50 11.47 -36.36 -9.09
C PRO A 50 11.66 -35.11 -8.20
N GLN A 51 12.90 -34.84 -7.77
CA GLN A 51 13.22 -33.67 -6.95
C GLN A 51 12.96 -32.35 -7.69
N HIS A 52 13.26 -32.29 -8.99
CA HIS A 52 12.97 -31.11 -9.79
C HIS A 52 11.46 -30.89 -9.96
N GLN A 53 10.68 -31.96 -10.13
CA GLN A 53 9.22 -31.87 -10.20
C GLN A 53 8.61 -31.39 -8.89
N GLU A 54 9.10 -31.92 -7.76
CA GLU A 54 8.70 -31.48 -6.42
C GLU A 54 9.04 -30.01 -6.17
N CYS A 55 10.25 -29.58 -6.53
CA CYS A 55 10.65 -28.18 -6.45
C CYS A 55 9.69 -27.27 -7.23
N ARG A 56 9.38 -27.61 -8.49
CA ARG A 56 8.46 -26.81 -9.31
C ARG A 56 7.08 -26.72 -8.66
N TYR A 57 6.59 -27.81 -8.09
CA TYR A 57 5.33 -27.83 -7.38
C TYR A 57 5.34 -26.91 -6.15
N VAL A 58 6.36 -27.00 -5.31
CA VAL A 58 6.49 -26.17 -4.10
C VAL A 58 6.63 -24.68 -4.45
N GLU A 59 7.48 -24.34 -5.42
CA GLU A 59 7.65 -22.95 -5.86
C GLU A 59 6.37 -22.40 -6.51
N ALA A 60 5.64 -23.21 -7.29
CA ALA A 60 4.34 -22.79 -7.82
C ALA A 60 3.31 -22.51 -6.71
N GLN A 61 3.22 -23.37 -5.69
CA GLN A 61 2.34 -23.17 -4.54
C GLN A 61 2.71 -21.91 -3.75
N LYS A 62 4.01 -21.71 -3.52
CA LYS A 62 4.54 -20.51 -2.85
C LYS A 62 4.18 -19.24 -3.60
N GLU A 63 4.29 -19.27 -4.93
CA GLU A 63 3.96 -18.14 -5.80
C GLU A 63 2.46 -17.80 -5.74
N ILE A 64 1.59 -18.82 -5.85
CA ILE A 64 0.13 -18.67 -5.69
C ILE A 64 -0.20 -18.05 -4.33
N TYR A 65 0.37 -18.61 -3.25
CA TYR A 65 0.12 -18.13 -1.90
C TYR A 65 0.59 -16.69 -1.70
N THR A 66 1.79 -16.35 -2.18
CA THR A 66 2.38 -15.02 -2.07
C THR A 66 1.52 -13.98 -2.78
N ARG A 67 1.11 -14.26 -4.02
CA ARG A 67 0.24 -13.35 -4.79
C ARG A 67 -1.13 -13.17 -4.15
N ARG A 68 -1.73 -14.24 -3.61
CA ARG A 68 -2.99 -14.17 -2.87
C ARG A 68 -2.85 -13.35 -1.58
N ALA A 69 -1.80 -13.59 -0.79
CA ALA A 69 -1.53 -12.83 0.42
C ALA A 69 -1.31 -11.34 0.11
N ASN A 70 -0.60 -11.01 -0.97
CA ASN A 70 -0.41 -9.64 -1.44
C ASN A 70 -1.72 -8.98 -1.88
N LYS A 71 -2.67 -9.74 -2.46
CA LYS A 71 -4.01 -9.24 -2.79
C LYS A 71 -4.79 -8.88 -1.51
N ILE A 72 -4.80 -9.79 -0.53
CA ILE A 72 -5.50 -9.58 0.74
C ILE A 72 -4.90 -8.39 1.49
N ARG A 73 -3.57 -8.34 1.65
CA ARG A 73 -2.88 -7.23 2.31
C ARG A 73 -3.19 -5.88 1.65
N ARG A 74 -3.34 -5.83 0.32
CA ARG A 74 -3.74 -4.61 -0.40
C ARG A 74 -5.18 -4.20 -0.09
N GLN A 75 -6.10 -5.17 0.00
CA GLN A 75 -7.49 -4.91 0.38
C GLN A 75 -7.56 -4.36 1.81
N GLU A 76 -6.90 -5.03 2.76
CA GLU A 76 -6.82 -4.60 4.16
C GLU A 76 -6.18 -3.21 4.31
N PHE A 77 -5.10 -2.92 3.56
CA PHE A 77 -4.49 -1.59 3.57
C PHE A 77 -5.44 -0.51 3.02
N GLY A 78 -6.17 -0.81 1.95
CA GLY A 78 -7.18 0.08 1.38
C GLY A 78 -8.30 0.38 2.38
N GLU A 79 -8.81 -0.64 3.06
CA GLU A 79 -9.82 -0.50 4.11
C GLU A 79 -9.30 0.31 5.30
N ALA A 80 -8.08 0.02 5.77
CA ALA A 80 -7.44 0.77 6.84
C ALA A 80 -7.25 2.25 6.49
N MET A 81 -6.88 2.54 5.23
CA MET A 81 -6.72 3.91 4.75
C MET A 81 -8.07 4.64 4.65
N GLN A 82 -9.14 3.97 4.23
CA GLN A 82 -10.50 4.53 4.22
C GLN A 82 -10.98 4.84 5.64
N GLN A 83 -10.76 3.92 6.59
CA GLN A 83 -11.11 4.15 7.99
C GLN A 83 -10.31 5.31 8.60
N ALA A 84 -9.01 5.38 8.32
CA ALA A 84 -8.16 6.50 8.75
C ALA A 84 -8.67 7.84 8.18
N SER A 85 -9.07 7.86 6.90
CA SER A 85 -9.64 9.06 6.26
C SER A 85 -10.98 9.47 6.89
N GLN A 86 -11.85 8.52 7.20
CA GLN A 86 -13.14 8.81 7.85
C GLN A 86 -12.95 9.34 9.27
N ASN A 87 -12.06 8.74 10.06
CA ASN A 87 -11.71 9.21 11.40
C ASN A 87 -11.08 10.61 11.35
N TYR A 88 -10.23 10.87 10.36
CA TYR A 88 -9.64 12.19 10.17
C TYR A 88 -10.71 13.24 9.84
N GLN A 89 -11.63 12.95 8.91
CA GLN A 89 -12.75 13.85 8.61
C GLN A 89 -13.66 14.08 9.82
N GLN A 90 -13.97 13.05 10.60
CA GLN A 90 -14.73 13.20 11.83
C GLN A 90 -14.00 14.06 12.86
N SER A 91 -12.68 13.93 12.98
CA SER A 91 -11.89 14.78 13.88
C SER A 91 -11.89 16.25 13.46
N ILE A 92 -11.87 16.53 12.15
CA ILE A 92 -11.99 17.89 11.63
C ILE A 92 -13.41 18.42 11.86
N ALA A 93 -14.44 17.60 11.62
CA ALA A 93 -15.83 17.99 11.88
C ALA A 93 -16.08 18.31 13.37
N ILE A 94 -15.50 17.52 14.29
CA ILE A 94 -15.58 17.77 15.75
C ILE A 94 -14.81 19.05 16.14
N GLN A 95 -13.70 19.36 15.48
CA GLN A 95 -13.02 20.65 15.70
C GLN A 95 -13.82 21.84 15.15
N GLN A 96 -14.49 21.68 14.01
CA GLN A 96 -15.34 22.72 13.44
C GLN A 96 -16.65 22.91 14.21
N SER A 97 -17.16 21.87 14.90
CA SER A 97 -18.34 21.98 15.76
C SER A 97 -18.05 22.56 17.13
N ARG A 98 -16.77 22.72 17.52
CA ARG A 98 -16.43 23.57 18.67
C ARG A 98 -16.61 25.01 18.23
N GLN A 99 -17.79 25.56 18.48
CA GLN A 99 -18.03 26.99 18.38
C GLN A 99 -17.08 27.71 19.34
N ILE A 100 -15.97 28.21 18.81
CA ILE A 100 -15.06 29.08 19.54
C ILE A 100 -15.79 30.41 19.71
N ASN A 101 -16.17 30.75 20.93
CA ASN A 101 -16.85 32.01 21.21
C ASN A 101 -15.80 33.10 21.35
N CYS A 102 -15.54 33.80 20.26
CA CYS A 102 -14.67 34.97 20.27
C CYS A 102 -15.47 36.19 20.72
N THR A 103 -15.07 36.80 21.83
CA THR A 103 -15.58 38.10 22.27
C THR A 103 -14.62 39.19 21.86
N HIS A 104 -15.08 40.09 20.98
CA HIS A 104 -14.37 41.30 20.62
C HIS A 104 -14.76 42.43 21.56
N ARG A 105 -13.77 43.02 22.25
CA ARG A 105 -13.97 44.28 22.96
C ARG A 105 -13.38 45.42 22.14
N PRO A 106 -14.22 46.27 21.50
CA PRO A 106 -13.72 47.41 20.75
C PRO A 106 -13.03 48.39 21.70
N ALA A 107 -11.83 48.83 21.35
CA ALA A 107 -11.13 49.86 22.11
C ALA A 107 -11.85 51.21 21.90
N VAL A 108 -12.38 51.78 22.98
CA VAL A 108 -12.90 53.14 22.97
C VAL A 108 -11.72 54.12 23.04
N GLY A 109 -11.30 54.67 21.89
CA GLY A 109 -10.21 55.64 21.76
C GLY A 109 -8.99 55.12 20.98
N TRP A 110 -7.79 55.63 21.27
CA TRP A 110 -6.52 55.30 20.58
C TRP A 110 -5.83 54.04 21.15
N GLY A 111 -6.58 52.95 21.36
CA GLY A 111 -6.09 51.72 22.00
C GLY A 111 -6.17 50.48 21.11
N SER A 112 -5.42 49.43 21.45
CA SER A 112 -5.50 48.13 20.76
C SER A 112 -6.78 47.37 21.15
N ALA A 113 -7.53 46.90 20.16
CA ALA A 113 -8.67 46.01 20.40
C ALA A 113 -8.16 44.62 20.83
N THR A 114 -8.72 44.08 21.92
CA THR A 114 -8.40 42.74 22.41
C THR A 114 -9.50 41.77 21.99
N THR A 115 -9.08 40.67 21.37
CA THR A 115 -9.97 39.58 20.96
C THR A 115 -9.61 38.37 21.81
N THR A 116 -10.56 37.87 22.58
CA THR A 116 -10.36 36.66 23.38
C THR A 116 -11.30 35.57 22.87
N CYS A 117 -10.74 34.43 22.53
CA CYS A 117 -11.45 33.25 22.03
C CYS A 117 -11.26 32.12 23.04
N TYR A 118 -12.35 31.47 23.44
CA TYR A 118 -12.38 30.30 24.33
C TYR A 118 -13.31 29.21 23.81
#